data_AF-A0A7V7MUJ6-F1
#
_entry.id   AF-A0A7V7MUJ6-F1
#
_cell.length_a   1.000
_cell.length_b   1.000
_cell.length_c   1.000
_cell.angle_alpha   90.00
_cell.angle_beta   90.00
_cell.angle_gamma   90.00
#
_symmetry.space_group_name_H-M   'P 1'
#
loop_
_entity.id
_entity.type
_entity.pdbx_description
1 polymer ?
#
loop_
_entity_poly.entity_id
_entity_poly.type
_entity_poly.pdbx_seq_one_letter_code
_entity_poly.pdbx_strand_id
1 'polypeptide(L)'
;MSTKFPTSATTSGEPPRVFCVPSACAPRPPSADLETKPTRSTGRSNRERPAQLAGDFEIGSNYAGKAAACIDGLQRHDIMCVYVESPDEAGHAGRLDYKLQAIEDFDQKIVGPVLDYLAAQGGYRAVACPGHPTPVAVKTHAREPVPFAMCGTGITADTNDAYDEWLLSNGSVSFDPGYRMMEFMLNGSAPRR
;
A
#
# COMPACT_ATOMS: atom_id res chain seq x y z
N MET A 1 -15.70 -7.64 -2.13
CA MET A 1 -16.27 -6.59 -1.23
C MET A 1 -15.11 -5.71 -0.84
N SER A 2 -15.08 -4.45 -1.28
CA SER A 2 -13.96 -3.53 -0.99
C SER A 2 -14.07 -3.03 0.46
N THR A 3 -12.97 -3.06 1.20
CA THR A 3 -12.90 -2.39 2.51
C THR A 3 -13.17 -0.89 2.32
N LYS A 4 -14.11 -0.34 3.10
CA LYS A 4 -14.43 1.09 3.07
C LYS A 4 -13.60 1.82 4.14
N PHE A 5 -12.93 2.89 3.75
CA PHE A 5 -12.19 3.73 4.69
C PHE A 5 -13.15 4.55 5.58
N PRO A 6 -13.02 4.51 6.92
CA PRO A 6 -13.87 5.27 7.82
C PRO A 6 -13.62 6.79 7.76
N THR A 7 -14.68 7.58 7.97
CA THR A 7 -14.62 9.05 8.04
C THR A 7 -14.60 9.56 9.48
N SER A 8 -13.41 9.94 9.94
CA SER A 8 -13.08 10.75 11.13
C SER A 8 -13.28 10.15 12.55
N ALA A 9 -12.19 10.21 13.34
CA ALA A 9 -12.19 10.14 14.80
C ALA A 9 -11.19 11.18 15.35
N THR A 10 -11.61 11.92 16.38
CA THR A 10 -10.81 12.93 17.11
C THR A 10 -10.51 12.44 18.52
N THR A 11 -9.24 12.20 18.85
CA THR A 11 -8.77 11.96 20.22
C THR A 11 -7.45 12.68 20.50
N SER A 12 -7.27 13.15 21.74
CA SER A 12 -6.10 13.88 22.22
C SER A 12 -4.95 12.93 22.61
N GLY A 13 -4.02 12.75 21.69
CA GLY A 13 -2.79 11.94 21.75
C GLY A 13 -2.20 11.87 20.34
N GLU A 14 -0.90 11.59 20.16
CA GLU A 14 -0.41 11.32 18.80
C GLU A 14 -1.07 10.02 18.29
N PRO A 15 -1.83 10.06 17.19
CA PRO A 15 -2.63 8.92 16.76
C PRO A 15 -1.71 7.81 16.21
N PRO A 16 -1.92 6.51 16.55
CA PRO A 16 -1.20 5.39 15.95
C PRO A 16 -1.26 5.41 14.42
N ARG A 17 -0.14 5.02 13.79
CA ARG A 17 0.07 5.17 12.35
C ARG A 17 0.44 3.83 11.72
N VAL A 18 -0.27 3.46 10.65
CA VAL A 18 0.03 2.22 9.90
C VAL A 18 0.33 2.51 8.45
N PHE A 19 1.39 1.86 7.97
CA PHE A 19 1.84 1.84 6.59
C PHE A 19 1.58 0.45 6.01
N CYS A 20 0.60 0.32 5.13
CA CYS A 20 0.29 -0.91 4.41
C CYS A 20 0.87 -0.81 2.99
N VAL A 21 1.82 -1.68 2.65
CA VAL A 21 2.56 -1.63 1.38
C VAL A 21 2.40 -2.93 0.64
N PRO A 22 1.49 -3.03 -0.33
CA PRO A 22 1.60 -4.07 -1.34
C PRO A 22 2.84 -3.78 -2.20
N SER A 23 3.60 -4.79 -2.62
CA SER A 23 4.78 -4.56 -3.46
C SER A 23 4.39 -3.99 -4.84
N ALA A 24 3.22 -4.38 -5.38
CA ALA A 24 2.73 -3.92 -6.68
C ALA A 24 1.23 -3.58 -6.75
N CYS A 25 0.88 -2.65 -7.66
CA CYS A 25 -0.49 -2.19 -7.96
C CYS A 25 -1.34 -3.23 -8.69
N ALA A 26 -2.66 -3.07 -8.71
CA ALA A 26 -3.54 -3.89 -9.54
C ALA A 26 -3.25 -3.67 -11.04
N PRO A 27 -3.53 -4.66 -11.90
CA PRO A 27 -3.68 -4.43 -13.33
C PRO A 27 -5.16 -4.18 -13.66
N ARG A 28 -5.42 -3.24 -14.58
CA ARG A 28 -6.72 -3.07 -15.25
C ARG A 28 -7.21 -4.42 -15.81
N PRO A 29 -8.52 -4.76 -15.79
CA PRO A 29 -9.07 -5.73 -16.75
C PRO A 29 -8.83 -5.18 -18.17
N PRO A 30 -8.44 -6.02 -19.15
CA PRO A 30 -7.83 -5.53 -20.38
C PRO A 30 -8.79 -4.68 -21.22
N SER A 31 -8.33 -3.50 -21.62
CA SER A 31 -8.70 -2.88 -22.89
C SER A 31 -7.44 -2.83 -23.76
N ALA A 32 -7.56 -3.30 -25.00
CA ALA A 32 -6.47 -3.50 -25.95
C ALA A 32 -5.53 -2.30 -26.08
N ASP A 33 -4.23 -2.55 -25.96
CA ASP A 33 -3.17 -2.21 -26.93
C ASP A 33 -1.80 -2.30 -26.25
N LEU A 34 -0.93 -3.16 -26.81
CA LEU A 34 0.35 -3.59 -26.26
C LEU A 34 1.45 -3.21 -27.26
N GLU A 35 2.40 -2.38 -26.85
CA GLU A 35 3.64 -2.17 -27.60
C GLU A 35 4.85 -2.29 -26.65
N THR A 36 5.75 -3.23 -26.95
CA THR A 36 6.86 -3.68 -26.10
C THR A 36 8.20 -3.13 -26.55
N LYS A 37 9.09 -2.69 -25.63
CA LYS A 37 10.56 -2.64 -25.84
C LYS A 37 11.37 -2.85 -24.54
N PRO A 38 12.65 -3.31 -24.61
CA PRO A 38 13.32 -4.07 -23.55
C PRO A 38 14.24 -3.25 -22.63
N THR A 39 14.43 -3.71 -21.38
CA THR A 39 15.31 -3.11 -20.36
C THR A 39 16.58 -3.93 -20.09
N ARG A 40 17.69 -3.23 -19.80
CA ARG A 40 18.99 -3.78 -19.39
C ARG A 40 19.22 -3.47 -17.90
N SER A 41 19.58 -4.48 -17.10
CA SER A 41 19.83 -4.38 -15.66
C SER A 41 21.31 -4.12 -15.33
N THR A 42 21.58 -3.26 -14.34
CA THR A 42 22.83 -3.33 -13.55
C THR A 42 22.51 -3.10 -12.08
N GLY A 43 22.97 -4.04 -11.24
CA GLY A 43 22.68 -4.11 -9.81
C GLY A 43 23.50 -3.15 -8.96
N ARG A 44 23.01 -2.91 -7.74
CA ARG A 44 23.78 -2.33 -6.64
C ARG A 44 23.37 -2.92 -5.29
N SER A 45 24.39 -2.96 -4.44
CA SER A 45 24.59 -3.67 -3.18
C SER A 45 23.74 -3.21 -1.99
N ASN A 46 23.44 -4.18 -1.12
CA ASN A 46 22.82 -4.07 0.21
C ASN A 46 23.46 -2.98 1.10
N ARG A 47 22.60 -2.14 1.71
CA ARG A 47 22.86 -1.44 2.96
C ARG A 47 21.71 -1.72 3.93
N GLU A 48 22.07 -1.83 5.19
CA GLU A 48 21.27 -2.31 6.32
C GLU A 48 19.89 -1.62 6.41
N ARG A 49 18.85 -2.43 6.54
CA ARG A 49 17.44 -2.01 6.51
C ARG A 49 16.90 -1.86 7.94
N PRO A 50 16.12 -0.81 8.26
CA PRO A 50 15.38 -0.73 9.51
C PRO A 50 14.47 -1.96 9.65
N ALA A 51 14.22 -2.40 10.88
CA ALA A 51 13.57 -3.66 11.25
C ALA A 51 12.37 -4.02 10.35
N GLN A 52 12.67 -4.73 9.26
CA GLN A 52 11.72 -5.25 8.33
C GLN A 52 11.32 -6.60 8.92
N LEU A 53 10.02 -6.81 9.18
CA LEU A 53 9.53 -8.18 9.40
C LEU A 53 9.72 -8.92 8.07
N ALA A 54 10.92 -9.47 7.86
CA ALA A 54 11.24 -10.36 6.77
C ALA A 54 10.52 -11.68 7.05
N GLY A 55 9.34 -11.82 6.46
CA GLY A 55 8.71 -13.13 6.30
C GLY A 55 9.29 -13.79 5.07
N ASP A 56 9.95 -14.93 5.26
CA ASP A 56 10.55 -15.73 4.22
C ASP A 56 9.53 -16.19 3.16
N PHE A 57 10.08 -16.43 1.97
CA PHE A 57 9.44 -16.83 0.72
C PHE A 57 8.62 -18.12 0.87
N GLU A 58 7.29 -18.00 0.91
CA GLU A 58 6.37 -19.08 0.57
C GLU A 58 5.20 -18.52 -0.25
N ILE A 59 4.92 -19.20 -1.35
CA ILE A 59 3.68 -19.10 -2.12
C ILE A 59 2.57 -19.56 -1.16
N GLY A 60 2.06 -18.62 -0.37
CA GLY A 60 1.27 -18.87 0.83
C GLY A 60 1.54 -17.84 1.94
N SER A 61 1.81 -16.57 1.57
CA SER A 61 2.14 -15.51 2.53
C SER A 61 1.14 -15.53 3.69
N ASN A 62 1.62 -15.70 4.92
CA ASN A 62 0.78 -15.72 6.11
C ASN A 62 0.21 -14.31 6.37
N TYR A 63 -0.79 -13.89 5.57
CA TYR A 63 -1.41 -12.57 5.64
C TYR A 63 -1.98 -12.32 7.03
N ALA A 64 -2.70 -13.29 7.58
CA ALA A 64 -3.28 -13.21 8.93
C ALA A 64 -2.20 -13.05 10.01
N GLY A 65 -1.08 -13.77 9.89
CA GLY A 65 0.07 -13.62 10.79
C GLY A 65 0.72 -12.25 10.70
N LYS A 66 0.84 -11.67 9.50
CA LYS A 66 1.32 -10.30 9.32
C LYS A 66 0.38 -9.27 9.93
N ALA A 67 -0.94 -9.45 9.78
CA ALA A 67 -1.93 -8.60 10.41
C ALA A 67 -1.85 -8.69 11.94
N ALA A 68 -1.78 -9.90 12.50
CA ALA A 68 -1.62 -10.12 13.93
C ALA A 68 -0.33 -9.49 14.49
N ALA A 69 0.79 -9.66 13.78
CA ALA A 69 2.06 -9.05 14.16
C ALA A 69 2.02 -7.51 14.07
N CYS A 70 1.29 -6.95 13.10
CA CYS A 70 1.07 -5.51 13.00
C CYS A 70 0.27 -4.99 14.20
N ILE A 71 -0.83 -5.67 14.54
CA ILE A 71 -1.69 -5.30 15.66
C ILE A 71 -0.94 -5.39 16.99
N ASP A 72 -0.18 -6.46 17.23
CA ASP A 72 0.68 -6.59 18.43
C ASP A 72 1.74 -5.48 18.47
N GLY A 73 2.39 -5.21 17.34
CA GLY A 73 3.40 -4.16 17.24
C GLY A 73 2.85 -2.76 17.53
N LEU A 74 1.61 -2.47 17.12
CA LEU A 74 0.94 -1.19 17.39
C LEU A 74 0.71 -0.92 18.88
N GLN A 75 0.78 -1.94 19.75
CA GLN A 75 0.72 -1.75 21.20
C GLN A 75 2.04 -1.21 21.77
N ARG A 76 3.14 -1.33 21.02
CA ARG A 76 4.51 -1.04 21.47
C ARG A 76 5.20 0.03 20.64
N HIS A 77 4.64 0.39 19.49
CA HIS A 77 5.23 1.28 18.51
C HIS A 77 4.18 2.21 17.90
N ASP A 78 4.59 3.46 17.63
CA ASP A 78 3.71 4.49 17.06
C ASP A 78 3.48 4.31 15.55
N ILE A 79 4.41 3.62 14.88
CA ILE A 79 4.41 3.40 13.42
C ILE A 79 4.69 1.93 13.13
N MET A 80 3.80 1.29 12.36
CA MET A 80 4.01 -0.06 11.84
C MET A 80 3.99 -0.08 10.31
N CYS A 81 4.85 -0.90 9.71
CA CYS A 81 4.90 -1.13 8.26
C CYS A 81 4.63 -2.60 7.94
N VAL A 82 3.62 -2.87 7.11
CA VAL A 82 3.28 -4.20 6.64
C VAL A 82 3.56 -4.31 5.16
N TYR A 83 4.42 -5.24 4.79
CA TYR A 83 4.84 -5.46 3.40
C TYR A 83 4.36 -6.82 2.88
N VAL A 84 3.86 -6.84 1.64
CA VAL A 84 3.48 -8.08 0.94
C VAL A 84 4.04 -8.11 -0.47
N GLU A 85 4.81 -9.17 -0.75
CA GLU A 85 5.48 -9.39 -2.04
C GLU A 85 4.57 -10.01 -3.12
N SER A 86 3.56 -10.79 -2.71
CA SER A 86 2.78 -11.63 -3.63
C SER A 86 2.16 -10.92 -4.85
N PRO A 87 1.66 -9.66 -4.76
CA PRO A 87 1.19 -8.94 -5.95
C PRO A 87 2.28 -8.71 -7.02
N ASP A 88 3.53 -8.54 -6.59
CA ASP A 88 4.67 -8.31 -7.49
C ASP A 88 5.12 -9.59 -8.18
N GLU A 89 5.28 -10.68 -7.41
CA GLU A 89 5.57 -12.01 -7.93
C GLU A 89 4.54 -12.47 -8.98
N ALA A 90 3.25 -12.21 -8.73
CA ALA A 90 2.19 -12.50 -9.69
C ALA A 90 2.31 -11.63 -10.96
N GLY A 91 2.75 -10.38 -10.82
CA GLY A 91 3.09 -9.50 -11.93
C GLY A 91 4.22 -10.07 -12.78
N HIS A 92 5.34 -10.46 -12.16
CA HIS A 92 6.47 -11.11 -12.82
C HIS A 92 6.10 -12.43 -13.50
N ALA A 93 5.24 -13.24 -12.87
CA ALA A 93 4.75 -14.49 -13.46
C ALA A 93 3.80 -14.27 -14.64
N GLY A 94 3.29 -13.04 -14.84
CA GLY A 94 2.26 -12.75 -15.83
C GLY A 94 0.92 -13.41 -15.51
N ARG A 95 0.63 -13.63 -14.22
CA ARG A 95 -0.58 -14.31 -13.73
C ARG A 95 -1.56 -13.31 -13.16
N LEU A 96 -2.47 -12.84 -14.03
CA LEU A 96 -3.51 -11.88 -13.67
C LEU A 96 -4.39 -12.40 -12.52
N ASP A 97 -4.82 -13.66 -12.61
CA ASP A 97 -5.64 -14.34 -11.62
C ASP A 97 -4.98 -14.34 -10.23
N TYR A 98 -3.70 -14.68 -10.16
CA TYR A 98 -2.97 -14.67 -8.89
C TYR A 98 -2.73 -13.26 -8.37
N LYS A 99 -2.55 -12.29 -9.27
CA LYS A 99 -2.35 -10.90 -8.88
C LYS A 99 -3.60 -10.31 -8.25
N LEU A 100 -4.77 -10.58 -8.84
CA LEU A 100 -6.06 -10.19 -8.29
C LEU A 100 -6.29 -10.85 -6.93
N GLN A 101 -6.09 -12.17 -6.83
CA GLN A 101 -6.24 -12.90 -5.57
C GLN A 101 -5.31 -12.35 -4.47
N ALA A 102 -4.06 -12.03 -4.80
CA ALA A 102 -3.11 -11.48 -3.84
C ALA A 102 -3.55 -10.10 -3.30
N ILE A 103 -4.15 -9.27 -4.15
CA ILE A 103 -4.66 -7.95 -3.76
C ILE A 103 -5.93 -8.09 -2.91
N GLU A 104 -6.85 -8.99 -3.28
CA GLU A 104 -8.05 -9.28 -2.49
C GLU A 104 -7.71 -9.89 -1.13
N ASP A 105 -6.74 -10.80 -1.08
CA ASP A 105 -6.21 -11.37 0.15
C ASP A 105 -5.54 -10.30 1.02
N PHE A 106 -4.77 -9.39 0.43
CA PHE A 106 -4.18 -8.28 1.14
C PHE A 106 -5.24 -7.38 1.77
N ASP A 107 -6.27 -7.00 1.01
CA ASP A 107 -7.37 -6.17 1.50
C ASP A 107 -8.11 -6.86 2.65
N GLN A 108 -8.56 -8.10 2.45
CA GLN A 108 -9.40 -8.81 3.42
C GLN A 108 -8.66 -9.31 4.66
N LYS A 109 -7.40 -9.76 4.50
CA LYS A 109 -6.67 -10.45 5.57
C LYS A 109 -5.66 -9.55 6.29
N ILE A 110 -5.34 -8.38 5.74
CA ILE A 110 -4.44 -7.39 6.37
C ILE A 110 -5.13 -6.05 6.56
N VAL A 111 -5.54 -5.39 5.47
CA VAL A 111 -6.02 -4.00 5.54
C VAL A 111 -7.28 -3.91 6.40
N GLY A 112 -8.29 -4.74 6.14
CA GLY A 112 -9.53 -4.79 6.93
C GLY A 112 -9.28 -4.98 8.43
N PRO A 113 -8.67 -6.10 8.87
CA PRO A 113 -8.43 -6.37 10.29
C PRO A 113 -7.61 -5.29 11.00
N VAL A 114 -6.61 -4.70 10.33
CA VAL A 114 -5.79 -3.64 10.92
C VAL A 114 -6.57 -2.34 11.04
N LEU A 115 -7.37 -1.98 10.03
CA LEU A 115 -8.25 -0.81 10.11
C LEU A 115 -9.32 -0.95 11.19
N ASP A 116 -9.93 -2.14 11.32
CA ASP A 116 -10.92 -2.43 12.37
C ASP A 116 -10.30 -2.28 13.76
N TYR A 117 -9.08 -2.80 13.96
CA TYR A 117 -8.33 -2.62 15.21
C TYR A 117 -8.06 -1.13 15.50
N LEU A 118 -7.54 -0.39 14.51
CA LEU A 118 -7.22 1.04 14.64
C LEU A 118 -8.46 1.88 14.97
N ALA A 119 -9.59 1.61 14.30
CA ALA A 119 -10.85 2.30 14.55
C ALA A 119 -11.33 2.11 15.99
N ALA A 120 -11.06 0.95 16.60
CA ALA A 120 -11.36 0.69 18.00
C ALA A 120 -10.42 1.42 19.00
N GLN A 121 -9.24 1.87 18.56
CA GLN A 121 -8.26 2.58 19.42
C GLN A 121 -8.49 4.10 19.47
N GLY A 122 -9.34 4.67 18.61
CA GLY A 122 -9.60 6.11 18.53
C GLY A 122 -8.97 6.76 17.31
N GLY A 123 -8.26 7.88 17.48
CA GLY A 123 -7.58 8.55 16.37
C GLY A 123 -6.43 7.71 15.80
N TYR A 124 -6.36 7.57 14.47
CA TYR A 124 -5.30 6.84 13.78
C TYR A 124 -4.98 7.51 12.44
N ARG A 125 -3.88 7.15 11.79
CA ARG A 125 -3.68 7.38 10.35
C ARG A 125 -3.23 6.10 9.67
N ALA A 126 -3.80 5.79 8.52
CA ALA A 126 -3.39 4.64 7.74
C ALA A 126 -3.16 5.05 6.28
N VAL A 127 -2.18 4.42 5.63
CA VAL A 127 -1.92 4.60 4.21
C VAL A 127 -1.68 3.25 3.54
N ALA A 128 -2.27 3.07 2.36
CA ALA A 128 -1.98 1.99 1.44
C ALA A 128 -1.26 2.56 0.22
N CYS A 129 -0.03 2.09 -0.07
CA CYS A 129 0.78 2.62 -1.16
C CYS A 129 1.69 1.53 -1.73
N PRO A 130 1.63 1.20 -3.04
CA PRO A 130 2.50 0.21 -3.62
C PRO A 130 3.94 0.71 -3.75
N GLY A 131 4.91 -0.20 -3.82
CA GLY A 131 6.32 0.17 -4.01
C GLY A 131 6.62 0.64 -5.43
N HIS A 132 6.16 -0.14 -6.42
CA HIS A 132 6.33 0.13 -7.84
C HIS A 132 5.24 -0.55 -8.68
N PRO A 133 5.05 -0.13 -9.94
CA PRO A 133 4.21 -0.89 -10.86
C PRO A 133 4.97 -2.10 -11.41
N THR A 134 4.30 -3.26 -11.42
CA THR A 134 4.78 -4.47 -12.11
C THR A 134 3.64 -4.99 -12.98
N PRO A 135 3.43 -4.39 -14.18
CA PRO A 135 2.31 -4.74 -15.03
C PRO A 135 2.40 -6.19 -15.51
N VAL A 136 1.30 -6.94 -15.43
CA VAL A 136 1.22 -8.36 -15.83
C VAL A 136 1.65 -8.60 -17.28
N ALA A 137 1.34 -7.64 -18.16
CA ALA A 137 1.73 -7.70 -19.57
C ALA A 137 3.24 -7.51 -19.78
N VAL A 138 3.89 -6.74 -18.91
CA VAL A 138 5.31 -6.37 -18.98
C VAL A 138 6.19 -7.37 -18.23
N LYS A 139 5.67 -7.99 -17.16
CA LYS A 139 6.34 -9.01 -16.32
C LYS A 139 7.65 -8.55 -15.68
N THR A 140 7.85 -7.24 -15.61
CA THR A 140 8.97 -6.60 -14.92
C THR A 140 8.50 -5.26 -14.36
N HIS A 141 9.30 -4.71 -13.45
CA HIS A 141 9.06 -3.39 -12.89
C HIS A 141 9.01 -2.33 -13.99
N ALA A 142 8.08 -1.42 -13.83
CA ALA A 142 7.94 -0.24 -14.68
C ALA A 142 8.21 1.03 -13.83
N ARG A 143 8.21 2.21 -14.45
CA ARG A 143 8.66 3.47 -13.81
C ARG A 143 7.55 4.50 -13.62
N GLU A 144 6.36 4.14 -14.04
CA GLU A 144 5.14 4.91 -13.88
C GLU A 144 4.85 5.14 -12.39
N PRO A 145 4.17 6.25 -12.05
CA PRO A 145 3.74 6.49 -10.68
C PRO A 145 2.75 5.41 -10.20
N VAL A 146 2.66 5.26 -8.88
CA VAL A 146 1.73 4.34 -8.22
C VAL A 146 0.64 5.14 -7.49
N PRO A 147 -0.62 4.67 -7.49
CA PRO A 147 -1.67 5.29 -6.68
C PRO A 147 -1.42 5.02 -5.20
N PHE A 148 -1.98 5.84 -4.32
CA PHE A 148 -2.00 5.59 -2.88
C PHE A 148 -3.35 6.04 -2.31
N ALA A 149 -3.72 5.48 -1.18
CA ALA A 149 -4.89 5.90 -0.40
C ALA A 149 -4.47 6.16 1.04
N MET A 150 -4.97 7.23 1.66
CA MET A 150 -4.70 7.58 3.05
C MET A 150 -5.99 7.95 3.77
N CYS A 151 -6.13 7.54 5.03
CA CYS A 151 -7.28 7.87 5.86
C CYS A 151 -6.88 8.14 7.31
N GLY A 152 -7.82 8.68 8.08
CA GLY A 152 -7.69 8.86 9.52
C GLY A 152 -7.67 10.32 9.99
N THR A 153 -7.19 10.54 11.21
CA THR A 153 -7.23 11.82 11.91
C THR A 153 -6.47 12.91 11.16
N GLY A 154 -7.16 14.00 10.82
CA GLY A 154 -6.57 15.14 10.10
C GLY A 154 -6.32 14.90 8.61
N ILE A 155 -6.86 13.81 8.04
CA ILE A 155 -6.87 13.56 6.61
C ILE A 155 -8.27 13.91 6.07
N THR A 156 -8.33 14.87 5.15
CA THR A 156 -9.57 15.22 4.46
C THR A 156 -9.81 14.23 3.32
N ALA A 157 -10.96 13.55 3.35
CA ALA A 157 -11.36 12.65 2.27
C ALA A 157 -11.62 13.45 0.98
N ASP A 158 -11.22 12.86 -0.15
CA ASP A 158 -11.61 13.35 -1.46
C ASP A 158 -12.94 12.69 -1.89
N THR A 159 -13.30 12.84 -3.17
CA THR A 159 -14.54 12.31 -3.74
C THR A 159 -14.42 10.89 -4.27
N ASN A 160 -13.25 10.25 -4.18
CA ASN A 160 -13.03 8.92 -4.75
C ASN A 160 -13.57 7.85 -3.80
N ASP A 161 -14.29 6.86 -4.34
CA ASP A 161 -14.92 5.78 -3.58
C ASP A 161 -14.27 4.40 -3.84
N ALA A 162 -13.25 4.36 -4.69
CA ALA A 162 -12.50 3.16 -5.05
C ALA A 162 -10.98 3.43 -5.02
N TYR A 163 -10.22 2.36 -4.77
CA TYR A 163 -8.76 2.39 -4.81
C TYR A 163 -8.23 1.57 -6.00
N ASP A 164 -7.86 2.27 -7.06
CA ASP A 164 -7.27 1.73 -8.28
C ASP A 164 -6.38 2.76 -8.99
N GLU A 165 -5.86 2.43 -10.17
CA GLU A 165 -4.96 3.30 -10.93
C GLU A 165 -5.60 4.61 -11.42
N TRP A 166 -6.93 4.77 -11.41
CA TRP A 166 -7.58 6.05 -11.76
C TRP A 166 -7.25 7.16 -10.78
N LEU A 167 -6.87 6.82 -9.55
CA LEU A 167 -6.41 7.79 -8.55
C LEU A 167 -5.17 8.57 -9.02
N LEU A 168 -4.38 8.04 -9.96
CA LEU A 168 -3.26 8.78 -10.56
C LEU A 168 -3.71 10.03 -11.31
N SER A 169 -4.95 10.03 -11.84
CA SER A 169 -5.52 11.16 -12.58
C SER A 169 -6.48 12.00 -11.73
N ASN A 170 -7.20 11.36 -10.79
CA ASN A 170 -8.31 11.98 -10.06
C ASN A 170 -8.05 12.17 -8.56
N GLY A 171 -6.89 11.73 -8.05
CA GLY A 171 -6.53 11.90 -6.65
C GLY A 171 -6.30 13.36 -6.30
N SER A 172 -6.74 13.77 -5.10
CA SER A 172 -6.61 15.17 -4.66
C SER A 172 -5.18 15.58 -4.29
N VAL A 173 -4.28 14.62 -4.08
CA VAL A 173 -2.90 14.84 -3.62
C VAL A 173 -1.93 13.98 -4.41
N SER A 174 -0.76 14.52 -4.71
CA SER A 174 0.34 13.83 -5.39
C SER A 174 1.67 14.18 -4.72
N PHE A 175 2.59 13.22 -4.62
CA PHE A 175 3.92 13.44 -4.07
C PHE A 175 5.01 13.16 -5.11
N ASP A 176 5.73 14.20 -5.50
CA ASP A 176 6.97 14.10 -6.28
C ASP A 176 8.00 15.06 -5.68
N PRO A 177 9.06 14.57 -4.99
CA PRO A 177 9.43 13.16 -4.83
C PRO A 177 8.57 12.41 -3.78
N GLY A 178 8.35 11.11 -4.02
CA GLY A 178 7.44 10.26 -3.22
C GLY A 178 7.75 10.16 -1.72
N TYR A 179 9.01 10.33 -1.30
CA TYR A 179 9.38 10.29 0.12
C TYR A 179 8.68 11.38 0.97
N ARG A 180 8.19 12.46 0.34
CA ARG A 180 7.42 13.52 1.01
C ARG A 180 6.06 13.03 1.54
N MET A 181 5.55 11.90 1.06
CA MET A 181 4.33 11.29 1.58
C MET A 181 4.46 10.96 3.08
N MET A 182 5.64 10.52 3.52
CA MET A 182 5.86 10.20 4.93
C MET A 182 5.79 11.46 5.79
N GLU A 183 6.38 12.57 5.34
CA GLU A 183 6.28 13.87 6.03
C GLU A 183 4.81 14.31 6.18
N PHE A 184 4.02 14.17 5.12
CA PHE A 184 2.58 14.46 5.15
C PHE A 184 1.84 13.57 6.15
N MET A 185 2.11 12.26 6.14
CA MET A 185 1.50 11.30 7.06
C MET A 185 1.81 11.64 8.52
N LEU A 186 3.04 12.07 8.81
CA LEU A 186 3.47 12.40 10.17
C LEU A 186 2.89 13.74 10.65
N ASN A 187 2.93 14.76 9.80
CA ASN A 187 2.61 16.15 10.20
C ASN A 187 1.16 16.56 9.92
N GLY A 188 0.40 15.78 9.16
CA GLY A 188 -1.03 16.04 8.86
C GLY A 188 -1.30 17.30 8.04
N SER A 189 -0.26 17.89 7.44
CA SER A 189 -0.34 19.15 6.73
C SER A 189 0.26 18.97 5.35
N ALA A 190 -0.56 18.95 4.29
CA ALA A 190 -0.05 18.89 2.93
C ALA A 190 0.57 20.25 2.59
N PRO A 191 1.66 20.31 1.81
CA PRO A 191 2.00 21.55 1.13
C PRO A 191 0.79 21.94 0.26
N ARG A 192 0.19 23.11 0.53
CA ARG A 192 -0.86 23.66 -0.32
C ARG A 192 -0.25 23.92 -1.70
N ARG A 193 -0.88 23.38 -2.75
CA ARG A 193 -0.57 23.76 -4.14
C ARG A 193 -0.92 25.22 -4.38
#